data_AF-G5A7L8-F1
#
_entry.id   AF-G5A7L8-F1
#
_cell.length_a   1.000
_cell.length_b   1.000
_cell.length_c   1.000
_cell.angle_alpha   90.00
_cell.angle_beta   90.00
_cell.angle_gamma   90.00
#
_symmetry.space_group_name_H-M   'P 1'
#
loop_
_entity.id
_entity.type
_entity.pdbx_description
1 polymer ?
#
loop_
_entity_poly.entity_id
_entity_poly.type
_entity_poly.pdbx_seq_one_letter_code
_entity_poly.pdbx_strand_id
1 'polypeptide(L)'
;MRRVLLPVVHDVTMRLYFGNLTLGARLFFLSATSPLAQHCVRDGCRAFETATHCFFECEPVQILWQTLWEPWAPAFRCSLGWRLLIFPSDRDVHEDWRHQRDTLLILWHIHTTIVFHALWRLRNDIHFNGVRVVSPSIPRLGFSFRQHYQHLYRRSAEFHLVSDDIKTVLRRLGFPEPIDDDDLRLYGSPSGRIRFL
;
A
#
# COMPACT_ATOMS: atom_id res chain seq x y z
N MET A 1 -14.61 -4.19 3.00
CA MET A 1 -13.18 -4.21 2.61
C MET A 1 -12.74 -5.47 1.84
N ARG A 2 -13.09 -6.71 2.24
CA ARG A 2 -12.62 -7.97 1.59
C ARG A 2 -12.84 -8.12 0.06
N ARG A 3 -13.68 -7.29 -0.57
CA ARG A 3 -13.99 -7.36 -2.01
C ARG A 3 -13.33 -6.26 -2.87
N VAL A 4 -12.66 -5.28 -2.25
CA VAL A 4 -11.99 -4.17 -2.97
C VAL A 4 -10.53 -4.48 -3.28
N LEU A 5 -9.88 -5.22 -2.37
CA LEU A 5 -8.51 -5.67 -2.50
C LEU A 5 -8.48 -7.13 -2.92
N LEU A 6 -7.47 -7.51 -3.72
CA LEU A 6 -7.23 -8.93 -3.96
C LEU A 6 -6.97 -9.67 -2.64
N PRO A 7 -7.42 -10.94 -2.52
CA PRO A 7 -7.18 -11.74 -1.32
C PRO A 7 -5.71 -11.79 -0.89
N VAL A 8 -4.79 -11.92 -1.85
CA VAL A 8 -3.34 -12.00 -1.56
C VAL A 8 -2.76 -10.69 -1.02
N VAL A 9 -3.25 -9.55 -1.52
CA VAL A 9 -2.82 -8.22 -1.07
C VAL A 9 -3.38 -7.95 0.33
N HIS A 10 -4.65 -8.32 0.55
CA HIS A 10 -5.28 -8.19 1.86
C HIS A 10 -4.67 -9.12 2.92
N ASP A 11 -4.24 -10.33 2.54
CA ASP A 11 -3.64 -11.30 3.45
C ASP A 11 -2.38 -10.79 4.16
N VAL A 12 -1.48 -10.11 3.43
CA VAL A 12 -0.27 -9.53 4.04
C VAL A 12 -0.63 -8.48 5.08
N THR A 13 -1.56 -7.58 4.76
CA THR A 13 -2.02 -6.55 5.70
C THR A 13 -2.67 -7.17 6.95
N MET A 14 -3.48 -8.21 6.77
CA MET A 14 -4.08 -8.92 7.91
C MET A 14 -3.00 -9.58 8.77
N ARG A 15 -2.04 -10.27 8.17
CA ARG A 15 -0.90 -10.85 8.92
C ARG A 15 -0.07 -9.79 9.61
N LEU A 16 0.09 -8.60 9.03
CA LEU A 16 0.74 -7.48 9.69
C LEU A 16 -0.05 -7.04 10.93
N TYR A 17 -1.35 -6.84 10.82
CA TYR A 17 -2.22 -6.39 11.92
C TYR A 17 -2.29 -7.38 13.08
N PHE A 18 -2.32 -8.68 12.78
CA PHE A 18 -2.34 -9.73 13.81
C PHE A 18 -0.95 -10.14 14.29
N GLY A 19 0.12 -9.54 13.76
CA GLY A 19 1.47 -9.94 14.10
C GLY A 19 1.76 -11.40 13.74
N ASN A 20 1.34 -11.85 12.56
CA ASN A 20 1.55 -13.21 12.03
C ASN A 20 2.59 -13.27 10.91
N LEU A 21 3.34 -12.18 10.69
CA LEU A 21 4.46 -12.17 9.74
C LEU A 21 5.72 -12.77 10.37
N THR A 22 6.39 -13.65 9.63
CA THR A 22 7.68 -14.22 10.01
C THR A 22 8.80 -13.25 9.67
N LEU A 23 9.15 -12.41 10.64
CA LEU A 23 10.20 -11.40 10.54
C LEU A 23 11.47 -11.87 11.27
N GLY A 24 12.62 -11.31 10.90
CA GLY A 24 13.92 -11.65 11.45
C GLY A 24 13.96 -11.57 12.97
N ALA A 25 13.32 -10.57 13.59
CA ALA A 25 13.27 -10.46 15.06
C ALA A 25 12.65 -11.70 15.77
N ARG A 26 11.93 -12.57 15.05
CA ARG A 26 11.38 -13.83 15.57
C ARG A 26 12.28 -15.04 15.37
N LEU A 27 13.37 -14.88 14.63
CA LEU A 27 14.34 -15.92 14.31
C LEU A 27 15.49 -16.00 15.32
N PHE A 28 15.24 -15.64 16.58
CA PHE A 28 16.25 -15.64 17.65
C PHE A 28 16.93 -17.01 17.84
N PHE A 29 16.20 -18.10 17.56
CA PHE A 29 16.70 -19.46 17.62
C PHE A 29 17.77 -19.79 16.56
N LEU A 30 17.91 -18.97 15.52
CA LEU A 30 18.96 -19.11 14.50
C LEU A 30 20.22 -18.31 14.82
N SER A 31 20.27 -17.56 15.92
CA SER A 31 21.38 -16.66 16.25
C SER A 31 22.75 -17.34 16.32
N ALA A 32 22.80 -18.61 16.76
CA ALA A 32 24.04 -19.37 16.87
C ALA A 32 24.63 -19.80 15.51
N THR A 33 23.78 -20.04 14.51
CA THR A 33 24.20 -20.55 13.19
C THR A 33 24.17 -19.48 12.10
N SER A 34 23.32 -18.47 12.27
CA SER A 34 23.20 -17.31 11.40
C SER A 34 22.95 -16.05 12.23
N PRO A 35 24.01 -15.38 12.70
CA PRO A 35 23.90 -14.15 13.50
C PRO A 35 23.11 -13.04 12.81
N LEU A 36 23.11 -13.02 11.46
CA LEU A 36 22.39 -12.05 10.65
C LEU A 36 20.91 -12.40 10.44
N ALA A 37 20.43 -13.58 10.85
CA ALA A 37 19.03 -13.99 10.64
C ALA A 37 18.00 -13.05 11.28
N GLN A 38 18.38 -12.31 12.32
CA GLN A 38 17.50 -11.36 13.00
C GLN A 38 17.51 -9.95 12.41
N HIS A 39 18.40 -9.68 11.47
CA HIS A 39 18.65 -8.35 10.93
C HIS A 39 17.86 -8.10 9.65
N CYS A 40 17.71 -6.83 9.29
CA CYS A 40 17.08 -6.41 8.05
C CYS A 40 17.77 -7.07 6.85
N VAL A 41 16.97 -7.58 5.92
CA VAL A 41 17.49 -8.25 4.72
C VAL A 41 18.04 -7.28 3.67
N ARG A 42 17.70 -5.98 3.77
CA ARG A 42 18.11 -4.98 2.78
C ARG A 42 19.59 -4.66 2.92
N ASP A 43 20.26 -4.60 1.78
CA ASP A 43 21.69 -4.33 1.72
C ASP A 43 22.05 -3.01 2.43
N GLY A 44 23.16 -3.01 3.16
CA GLY A 44 23.60 -1.89 3.99
C GLY A 44 22.85 -1.68 5.32
N CYS A 45 21.70 -2.34 5.55
CA CYS A 45 20.95 -2.17 6.79
C CYS A 45 21.32 -3.22 7.85
N ARG A 46 21.65 -2.76 9.06
CA ARG A 46 22.00 -3.64 10.21
C ARG A 46 21.05 -3.51 11.39
N ALA A 47 19.85 -2.97 11.19
CA ALA A 47 18.84 -2.94 12.24
C ALA A 47 18.19 -4.32 12.41
N PHE A 48 17.64 -4.59 13.59
CA PHE A 48 16.76 -5.75 13.79
C PHE A 48 15.51 -5.64 12.90
N GLU A 49 15.13 -6.74 12.26
CA GLU A 49 13.96 -6.77 11.38
C GLU A 49 12.68 -6.89 12.21
N THR A 50 12.16 -5.76 12.70
CA THR A 50 10.82 -5.63 13.26
C THR A 50 9.79 -5.32 12.16
N ALA A 51 8.49 -5.37 12.48
CA ALA A 51 7.45 -5.01 11.53
C ALA A 51 7.57 -3.53 11.14
N THR A 52 7.68 -2.66 12.13
CA THR A 52 7.88 -1.22 11.94
C THR A 52 9.12 -0.93 11.12
N HIS A 53 10.23 -1.65 11.36
CA HIS A 53 11.44 -1.50 10.56
C HIS A 53 11.23 -1.94 9.11
N CYS A 54 10.69 -3.15 8.91
CA CYS A 54 10.51 -3.75 7.59
C CYS A 54 9.59 -2.93 6.67
N PHE A 55 8.57 -2.30 7.25
CA PHE A 55 7.50 -1.62 6.53
C PHE A 55 7.52 -0.09 6.66
N PHE A 56 8.36 0.51 7.50
CA PHE A 56 8.36 1.97 7.69
C PHE A 56 9.73 2.58 7.97
N GLU A 57 10.50 2.10 8.96
CA GLU A 57 11.69 2.81 9.45
C GLU A 57 12.96 2.60 8.61
N CYS A 58 13.03 1.52 7.82
CA CYS A 58 14.19 1.28 6.97
C CYS A 58 14.35 2.39 5.92
N GLU A 59 15.55 2.95 5.74
CA GLU A 59 15.79 4.14 4.90
C GLU A 59 15.22 4.04 3.46
N PRO A 60 15.47 2.95 2.69
CA PRO A 60 14.87 2.81 1.35
C PRO A 60 13.33 2.78 1.37
N VAL A 61 12.75 2.35 2.49
CA VAL A 61 11.30 2.28 2.71
C VAL A 61 10.75 3.65 3.13
N GLN A 62 11.50 4.41 3.94
CA GLN A 62 11.14 5.79 4.26
C GLN A 62 11.11 6.67 3.00
N ILE A 63 12.14 6.59 2.16
CA ILE A 63 12.20 7.34 0.89
C ILE A 63 10.98 7.01 0.02
N LEU A 64 10.68 5.72 -0.14
CA LEU A 64 9.49 5.25 -0.86
C LEU A 64 8.21 5.89 -0.30
N TRP A 65 8.02 5.81 1.01
CA TRP A 65 6.83 6.31 1.67
C TRP A 65 6.69 7.83 1.54
N GLN A 66 7.78 8.59 1.64
CA GLN A 66 7.73 10.04 1.46
C GLN A 66 7.27 10.41 0.04
N THR A 67 7.78 9.73 -0.99
CA THR A 67 7.33 9.97 -2.37
C THR A 67 5.87 9.60 -2.57
N LEU A 68 5.43 8.46 -2.00
CA LEU A 68 4.03 8.04 -2.12
C LEU A 68 3.07 8.89 -1.28
N TRP A 69 3.57 9.55 -0.23
CA TRP A 69 2.82 10.38 0.70
C TRP A 69 2.55 11.79 0.18
N GLU A 70 3.43 12.33 -0.66
CA GLU A 70 3.34 13.70 -1.18
C GLU A 70 1.92 14.08 -1.67
N PRO A 71 1.21 13.26 -2.47
CA PRO A 71 -0.14 13.61 -2.92
C PRO A 71 -1.20 13.59 -1.80
N TRP A 72 -0.97 12.80 -0.74
CA TRP A 72 -1.90 12.60 0.37
C TRP A 72 -1.73 13.63 1.48
N ALA A 73 -0.54 14.20 1.63
CA ALA A 73 -0.21 15.11 2.72
C ALA A 73 -1.26 16.23 2.94
N PRO A 74 -1.82 16.88 1.89
CA PRO A 74 -2.83 17.93 2.07
C PRO A 74 -4.18 17.44 2.64
N ALA A 75 -4.43 16.13 2.62
CA ALA A 75 -5.69 15.56 3.08
C ALA A 75 -5.68 15.16 4.57
N PHE A 76 -4.52 15.15 5.21
CA PHE A 76 -4.35 14.74 6.60
C PHE A 76 -3.80 15.87 7.47
N ARG A 77 -4.19 15.87 8.74
CA ARG A 77 -3.77 16.84 9.77
C ARG A 77 -2.41 16.51 10.39
N CYS A 78 -1.90 15.31 10.16
CA CYS A 78 -0.67 14.80 10.74
C CYS A 78 0.36 14.46 9.65
N SER A 79 1.63 14.46 10.04
CA SER A 79 2.69 13.90 9.20
C SER A 79 2.53 12.39 9.03
N LEU A 80 3.17 11.86 8.00
CA LEU A 80 3.23 10.43 7.78
C LEU A 80 3.91 9.73 8.95
N GLY A 81 3.23 8.76 9.53
CA GLY A 81 3.74 7.95 10.64
C GLY A 81 3.23 6.52 10.58
N TRP A 82 3.92 5.63 11.30
CA TRP A 82 3.55 4.20 11.38
C TRP A 82 2.09 3.98 11.77
N ARG A 83 1.59 4.75 12.74
CA ARG A 83 0.18 4.67 13.16
C ARG A 83 -0.77 4.97 12.01
N LEU A 84 -0.50 5.98 11.19
CA LEU A 84 -1.37 6.38 10.08
C LEU A 84 -1.43 5.32 8.98
N LEU A 85 -0.34 4.57 8.79
CA LEU A 85 -0.27 3.48 7.81
C LEU A 85 -1.11 2.26 8.23
N ILE A 86 -1.19 1.98 9.54
CA ILE A 86 -1.87 0.78 10.06
C ILE A 86 -3.32 1.09 10.48
N PHE A 87 -3.51 2.19 11.21
CA PHE A 87 -4.77 2.57 11.84
C PHE A 87 -5.10 4.04 11.54
N PRO A 88 -5.37 4.37 10.26
CA PRO A 88 -5.88 5.69 9.93
C PRO A 88 -7.27 5.87 10.56
N SER A 89 -7.56 7.09 11.01
CA SER A 89 -8.82 7.42 11.66
C SER A 89 -9.42 8.70 11.10
N ASP A 90 -10.72 8.88 11.32
CA ASP A 90 -11.44 10.09 10.93
C ASP A 90 -10.82 11.39 11.47
N ARG A 91 -10.18 11.31 12.64
CA ARG A 91 -9.54 12.45 13.30
C ARG A 91 -8.27 12.91 12.59
N ASP A 92 -7.69 12.03 11.78
CA ASP A 92 -6.48 12.30 11.02
C ASP A 92 -6.77 13.13 9.77
N VAL A 93 -8.03 13.17 9.31
CA VAL A 93 -8.42 13.83 8.06
C VAL A 93 -8.68 15.32 8.27
N HIS A 94 -8.18 16.14 7.35
CA HIS A 94 -8.37 17.59 7.36
C HIS A 94 -9.84 17.98 7.10
N GLU A 95 -10.31 19.10 7.65
CA GLU A 95 -11.74 19.49 7.63
C GLU A 95 -12.28 19.72 6.22
N ASP A 96 -11.42 20.19 5.32
CA ASP A 96 -11.75 20.41 3.91
C ASP A 96 -12.09 19.11 3.16
N TRP A 97 -11.85 17.96 3.78
CA TRP A 97 -12.12 16.64 3.23
C TRP A 97 -13.24 15.91 3.96
N ARG A 98 -13.93 16.57 4.91
CA ARG A 98 -14.97 15.94 5.76
C ARG A 98 -16.05 15.21 4.95
N HIS A 99 -16.44 15.77 3.80
CA HIS A 99 -17.51 15.24 2.96
C HIS A 99 -17.08 13.99 2.18
N GLN A 100 -15.79 13.87 1.86
CA GLN A 100 -15.23 12.71 1.15
C GLN A 100 -14.37 11.82 2.07
N ARG A 101 -14.49 11.97 3.39
CA ARG A 101 -13.60 11.36 4.38
C ARG A 101 -13.55 9.84 4.25
N ASP A 102 -14.70 9.19 4.16
CA ASP A 102 -14.77 7.73 4.12
C ASP A 102 -14.13 7.19 2.83
N THR A 103 -14.42 7.84 1.70
CA THR A 103 -13.80 7.54 0.40
C THR A 103 -12.29 7.75 0.43
N LEU A 104 -11.82 8.85 1.02
CA LEU A 104 -10.39 9.14 1.20
C LEU A 104 -9.70 8.05 2.01
N LEU A 105 -10.28 7.66 3.15
CA LEU A 105 -9.72 6.62 4.03
C LEU A 105 -9.69 5.24 3.35
N ILE A 106 -10.71 4.90 2.55
CA ILE A 106 -10.73 3.67 1.76
C ILE A 106 -9.61 3.69 0.71
N LEU A 107 -9.47 4.78 -0.03
CA LEU A 107 -8.42 4.91 -1.04
C LEU A 107 -7.02 4.87 -0.40
N TRP A 108 -6.83 5.52 0.75
CA TRP A 108 -5.60 5.46 1.53
C TRP A 108 -5.31 4.01 1.99
N HIS A 109 -6.32 3.31 2.50
CA HIS A 109 -6.17 1.92 2.92
C HIS A 109 -5.81 0.98 1.75
N ILE A 110 -6.38 1.20 0.57
CA ILE A 110 -6.02 0.45 -0.64
C ILE A 110 -4.55 0.68 -0.99
N HIS A 111 -4.13 1.95 -1.03
CA HIS A 111 -2.78 2.32 -1.41
C HIS A 111 -1.75 1.73 -0.43
N THR A 112 -1.97 1.89 0.87
CA THR A 112 -1.08 1.35 1.91
C THR A 112 -0.99 -0.18 1.88
N THR A 113 -2.12 -0.86 1.65
CA THR A 113 -2.16 -2.32 1.52
C THR A 113 -1.37 -2.83 0.31
N ILE A 114 -1.45 -2.14 -0.84
CA ILE A 114 -0.64 -2.45 -2.03
C ILE A 114 0.86 -2.33 -1.71
N VAL A 115 1.25 -1.26 -1.01
CA VAL A 115 2.65 -1.02 -0.63
C VAL A 115 3.14 -2.07 0.36
N PHE A 116 2.36 -2.41 1.39
CA PHE A 116 2.71 -3.48 2.33
C PHE A 116 2.91 -4.81 1.63
N HIS A 117 2.00 -5.20 0.73
CA HIS A 117 2.16 -6.43 -0.05
C HIS A 117 3.46 -6.41 -0.88
N ALA A 118 3.74 -5.30 -1.57
CA ALA A 118 4.95 -5.18 -2.39
C ALA A 118 6.24 -5.21 -1.55
N LEU A 119 6.26 -4.54 -0.39
CA LEU A 119 7.39 -4.56 0.54
C LEU A 119 7.62 -5.96 1.11
N TRP A 120 6.55 -6.66 1.49
CA TRP A 120 6.64 -8.03 2.00
C TRP A 120 7.16 -9.01 0.94
N ARG A 121 6.65 -8.90 -0.29
CA ARG A 121 7.12 -9.71 -1.41
C ARG A 121 8.58 -9.46 -1.69
N LEU A 122 8.99 -8.19 -1.81
CA LEU A 122 10.38 -7.83 -2.07
C LEU A 122 11.30 -8.35 -0.96
N ARG A 123 10.90 -8.19 0.31
CA ARG A 123 11.63 -8.74 1.45
C ARG A 123 11.88 -10.24 1.30
N ASN A 124 10.86 -11.01 0.90
CA ASN A 124 11.01 -12.45 0.67
C ASN A 124 11.89 -12.76 -0.55
N ASP A 125 11.79 -11.97 -1.62
CA ASP A 125 12.66 -12.12 -2.80
C ASP A 125 14.13 -11.84 -2.46
N ILE A 126 14.43 -10.86 -1.60
CA ILE A 126 15.79 -10.61 -1.11
C ILE A 126 16.27 -11.82 -0.30
N HIS A 127 15.45 -12.27 0.65
CA HIS A 127 15.82 -13.34 1.59
C HIS A 127 16.01 -14.71 0.92
N PHE A 128 15.11 -15.09 0.00
CA PHE A 128 15.06 -16.45 -0.56
C PHE A 128 15.54 -16.55 -2.01
N ASN A 129 15.45 -15.46 -2.78
CA ASN A 129 15.78 -15.45 -4.20
C ASN A 129 17.03 -14.62 -4.54
N GLY A 130 17.72 -14.06 -3.53
CA GLY A 130 18.97 -13.31 -3.70
C GLY A 130 18.81 -11.99 -4.47
N VAL A 131 17.59 -11.44 -4.51
CA VAL A 131 17.33 -10.16 -5.19
C VAL A 131 18.05 -9.03 -4.45
N ARG A 132 18.72 -8.15 -5.19
CA ARG A 132 19.47 -7.00 -4.63
C ARG A 132 18.70 -5.68 -4.64
N VAL A 133 17.47 -5.67 -5.17
CA VAL A 133 16.62 -4.49 -5.17
C VAL A 133 16.17 -4.19 -3.74
N VAL A 134 16.34 -2.94 -3.29
CA VAL A 134 16.06 -2.55 -1.89
C VAL A 134 14.69 -1.89 -1.69
N SER A 135 14.02 -1.46 -2.78
CA SER A 135 12.69 -0.83 -2.73
C SER A 135 11.82 -1.19 -3.94
N PRO A 136 10.50 -1.36 -3.78
CA PRO A 136 9.57 -1.55 -4.89
C PRO A 136 9.54 -0.37 -5.87
N SER A 137 9.15 -0.63 -7.12
CA SER A 137 9.01 0.39 -8.15
C SER A 137 7.75 1.24 -7.93
N ILE A 138 7.93 2.55 -7.75
CA ILE A 138 6.83 3.53 -7.60
C ILE A 138 5.84 3.51 -8.78
N PRO A 139 6.28 3.52 -10.06
CA PRO A 139 5.36 3.40 -11.19
C PRO A 139 4.48 2.15 -11.14
N ARG A 140 5.05 1.02 -10.72
CA ARG A 140 4.32 -0.25 -10.57
C ARG A 140 3.28 -0.20 -9.45
N LEU A 141 3.61 0.43 -8.33
CA LEU A 141 2.68 0.68 -7.23
C LEU A 141 1.53 1.60 -7.67
N GLY A 142 1.85 2.70 -8.36
CA GLY A 142 0.86 3.63 -8.91
C GLY A 142 -0.08 2.98 -9.92
N PHE A 143 0.44 2.10 -10.79
CA PHE A 143 -0.38 1.31 -11.71
C PHE A 143 -1.33 0.35 -10.97
N SER A 144 -0.81 -0.37 -9.97
CA SER A 144 -1.64 -1.25 -9.14
C SER A 144 -2.73 -0.46 -8.40
N PHE A 145 -2.39 0.70 -7.83
CA PHE A 145 -3.35 1.58 -7.17
C PHE A 145 -4.45 2.04 -8.13
N ARG A 146 -4.09 2.43 -9.36
CA ARG A 146 -5.03 2.77 -10.44
C ARG A 146 -6.01 1.65 -10.75
N GLN A 147 -5.51 0.44 -10.92
CA GLN A 147 -6.39 -0.70 -11.20
C GLN A 147 -7.40 -0.94 -10.07
N HIS A 148 -6.98 -0.77 -8.81
CA HIS A 148 -7.85 -0.96 -7.66
C HIS A 148 -8.91 0.14 -7.54
N TYR A 149 -8.55 1.42 -7.66
CA TYR A 149 -9.56 2.48 -7.58
C TYR A 149 -10.48 2.49 -8.81
N GLN A 150 -10.00 2.05 -9.98
CA GLN A 150 -10.85 1.85 -11.16
C GLN A 150 -11.88 0.74 -10.92
N HIS A 151 -11.46 -0.36 -10.29
CA HIS A 151 -12.37 -1.44 -9.91
C HIS A 151 -13.39 -0.96 -8.86
N LEU A 152 -12.94 -0.20 -7.86
CA LEU A 152 -13.79 0.40 -6.85
C LEU A 152 -14.82 1.34 -7.46
N TYR A 153 -14.40 2.19 -8.40
CA TYR A 153 -15.26 3.14 -9.10
C TYR A 153 -16.40 2.43 -9.86
N ARG A 154 -16.05 1.43 -10.68
CA ARG A 154 -17.03 0.65 -11.47
C ARG A 154 -18.05 -0.09 -10.61
N ARG A 155 -17.69 -0.42 -9.38
CA ARG A 155 -18.52 -1.21 -8.46
C ARG A 155 -18.92 -0.40 -7.24
N SER A 156 -18.85 0.92 -7.32
CA SER A 156 -19.10 1.85 -6.19
C SER A 156 -20.44 1.58 -5.50
N ALA A 157 -21.49 1.31 -6.28
CA ALA A 157 -22.81 0.93 -5.78
C ALA A 157 -22.79 -0.35 -4.89
N GLU A 158 -21.99 -1.37 -5.25
CA GLU A 158 -21.84 -2.59 -4.44
C GLU A 158 -21.10 -2.35 -3.12
N PHE A 159 -20.34 -1.25 -3.06
CA PHE A 159 -19.56 -0.85 -1.89
C PHE A 159 -20.22 0.25 -1.07
N HIS A 160 -21.44 0.65 -1.43
CA HIS A 160 -22.15 1.80 -0.83
C HIS A 160 -21.33 3.09 -0.88
N LEU A 161 -20.57 3.28 -1.97
CA LEU A 161 -19.77 4.47 -2.22
C LEU A 161 -20.41 5.32 -3.31
N VAL A 162 -20.23 6.63 -3.21
CA VAL A 162 -20.61 7.59 -4.24
C VAL A 162 -19.47 7.68 -5.26
N SER A 163 -19.74 7.34 -6.52
CA SER A 163 -18.76 7.39 -7.62
C SER A 163 -18.11 8.76 -7.79
N ASP A 164 -18.89 9.82 -7.59
CA ASP A 164 -18.44 11.21 -7.71
C ASP A 164 -17.48 11.61 -6.59
N ASP A 165 -17.59 11.01 -5.40
CA ASP A 165 -16.63 11.22 -4.33
C ASP A 165 -15.28 10.60 -4.68
N ILE A 166 -15.27 9.43 -5.34
CA ILE A 166 -14.03 8.80 -5.80
C ILE A 166 -13.33 9.69 -6.83
N LYS A 167 -14.07 10.19 -7.83
CA LYS A 167 -13.55 11.14 -8.83
C LYS A 167 -13.02 12.41 -8.17
N THR A 168 -13.80 12.99 -7.27
CA THR A 168 -13.45 14.21 -6.54
C THR A 168 -12.18 14.05 -5.71
N VAL A 169 -12.06 12.96 -4.95
CA VAL A 169 -10.87 12.69 -4.13
C VAL A 169 -9.64 12.51 -5.01
N LEU A 170 -9.71 11.66 -6.04
CA LEU A 170 -8.57 11.41 -6.93
C LEU A 170 -8.10 12.70 -7.60
N ARG A 171 -9.02 13.51 -8.13
CA ARG A 171 -8.72 14.79 -8.76
C ARG A 171 -8.06 15.76 -7.78
N ARG A 172 -8.61 15.92 -6.58
CA ARG A 172 -8.06 16.82 -5.55
C ARG A 172 -6.66 16.39 -5.08
N LEU A 173 -6.37 15.10 -5.08
CA LEU A 173 -5.04 14.54 -4.75
C LEU A 173 -4.08 14.53 -5.95
N GLY A 174 -4.51 14.97 -7.15
CA GLY A 174 -3.68 14.95 -8.35
C GLY A 174 -3.49 13.55 -8.98
N PHE A 175 -4.30 12.56 -8.59
CA PHE A 175 -4.32 11.26 -9.24
C PHE A 175 -5.18 11.28 -10.51
N PRO A 176 -4.85 10.45 -11.52
CA PRO A 176 -5.67 10.33 -12.72
C PRO A 176 -7.08 9.81 -12.41
N GLU A 177 -8.09 10.43 -13.01
CA GLU A 177 -9.48 10.04 -12.78
C GLU A 177 -9.78 8.64 -13.33
N PRO A 178 -10.75 7.93 -12.73
CA PRO A 178 -11.27 6.69 -13.30
C PRO A 178 -11.91 6.93 -14.66
N ILE A 179 -11.76 5.98 -15.58
CA ILE A 179 -12.32 6.04 -16.93
C ILE A 179 -13.73 5.43 -16.92
N ASP A 180 -14.69 6.08 -17.55
CA ASP A 180 -16.06 5.58 -17.69
C ASP A 180 -16.13 4.46 -18.75
N ASP A 181 -17.10 3.55 -18.62
CA ASP A 181 -17.20 2.36 -19.49
C ASP A 181 -17.51 2.72 -20.96
N ASP A 182 -18.12 3.88 -21.21
CA ASP A 182 -18.37 4.39 -22.57
C ASP A 182 -17.08 4.86 -23.27
N ASP A 183 -16.12 5.41 -22.52
CA ASP A 183 -14.81 5.82 -23.06
C ASP A 183 -13.93 4.60 -23.40
N LEU A 184 -14.04 3.51 -22.65
CA LEU A 184 -13.29 2.26 -22.89
C LEU A 184 -13.70 1.55 -24.19
N ARG A 185 -14.93 1.77 -24.67
CA ARG A 185 -15.40 1.23 -25.95
C ARG A 185 -14.75 1.96 -27.14
N LEU A 186 -14.37 3.22 -26.98
CA LEU A 186 -13.67 4.01 -28.00
C LEU A 186 -12.18 3.69 -28.08
N TYR A 187 -11.56 3.23 -26.98
CA TYR A 187 -10.12 2.93 -26.91
C TYR A 187 -9.74 1.45 -27.10
N GLY A 188 -10.70 0.57 -27.39
CA GLY A 188 -10.46 -0.85 -27.62
C GLY A 188 -10.20 -1.61 -26.32
N SER A 189 -11.10 -2.55 -26.01
CA SER A 189 -11.02 -3.37 -24.79
C SER A 189 -9.75 -4.24 -24.76
N PRO A 190 -8.82 -4.07 -23.80
CA PRO A 190 -7.92 -5.14 -23.46
C PRO A 190 -8.70 -6.07 -22.55
N SER A 191 -9.11 -7.22 -23.12
CA SER A 191 -9.40 -8.44 -22.37
C SER A 191 -8.13 -8.87 -21.59
N GLY A 192 -7.85 -8.16 -20.51
CA GLY A 192 -6.70 -8.38 -19.66
C GLY A 192 -7.19 -8.84 -18.30
N ARG A 193 -7.07 -10.14 -18.02
CA ARG A 193 -7.02 -10.64 -16.64
C ARG A 193 -6.13 -9.70 -15.84
N ILE A 194 -6.64 -9.16 -14.73
CA ILE A 194 -5.89 -8.21 -13.94
C ILE A 194 -4.68 -8.93 -13.35
N ARG A 195 -3.51 -8.71 -13.92
CA ARG A 195 -2.22 -9.18 -13.40
C ARG A 195 -1.73 -8.13 -12.42
N PHE A 196 -2.09 -8.31 -11.17
CA PHE A 196 -1.53 -7.55 -10.07
C PHE A 196 -0.19 -8.16 -9.65
N LEU A 197 0.73 -7.29 -9.23
CA LEU A 197 2.13 -7.60 -8.95
C LEU A 197 2.30 -8.78 -8.01
#